data_AF-A0A842N310-F1
#
_entry.id   AF-A0A842N310-F1
#
_cell.length_a   1.000
_cell.length_b   1.000
_cell.length_c   1.000
_cell.angle_alpha   90.00
_cell.angle_beta   90.00
_cell.angle_gamma   90.00
#
_symmetry.space_group_name_H-M   'P 1'
#
loop_
_entity.id
_entity.type
_entity.pdbx_description
1 polymer ?
#
loop_
_entity_poly.entity_id
_entity_poly.type
_entity_poly.pdbx_seq_one_letter_code
_entity_poly.pdbx_strand_id
1 'polypeptide(L)' 'MCWGVPAKVISVSGQIATVDLGGVRRDVLVGFEGISPGQLVMIHAGIAI' A
#
# COMPACT_ATOMS: atom_id res chain seq x y z
N MET A 1 -17.19 -9.07 2.23
CA MET A 1 -16.32 -9.73 1.23
C MET A 1 -15.67 -8.62 0.43
N CYS A 2 -14.44 -8.24 0.77
CA CYS A 2 -13.76 -7.10 0.13
C CYS A 2 -12.71 -7.64 -0.84
N TRP A 3 -12.84 -7.33 -2.13
CA TRP A 3 -11.76 -7.56 -3.09
C TRP A 3 -10.61 -6.60 -2.78
N GLY A 4 -9.38 -7.12 -2.77
CA GLY A 4 -8.21 -6.29 -2.58
C GLY A 4 -8.12 -5.22 -3.66
N VAL A 5 -7.72 -4.01 -3.29
CA VAL A 5 -7.59 -2.90 -4.23
C VAL A 5 -6.12 -2.76 -4.60
N PRO A 6 -5.76 -2.77 -5.90
CA PRO A 6 -4.39 -2.52 -6.31
C PRO A 6 -4.02 -1.07 -6.00
N ALA A 7 -2.85 -0.88 -5.40
CA ALA A 7 -2.33 0.44 -5.06
C ALA A 7 -0.85 0.55 -5.46
N LYS A 8 -0.44 1.76 -5.85
CA LYS A 8 0.96 2.05 -6.17
C LYS A 8 1.65 2.69 -4.97
N VAL A 9 2.77 2.15 -4.55
CA VAL A 9 3.56 2.72 -3.44
C VAL A 9 4.17 4.04 -3.89
N ILE A 10 3.92 5.11 -3.15
CA ILE A 10 4.47 6.46 -3.41
C ILE A 10 5.67 6.71 -2.51
N SER A 11 5.55 6.38 -1.23
CA SER A 11 6.59 6.58 -0.22
C SER A 11 6.46 5.54 0.88
N VAL A 12 7.57 5.24 1.54
CA VAL A 12 7.65 4.25 2.62
C VAL A 12 8.34 4.92 3.81
N SER A 13 7.66 4.93 4.95
CA SER A 13 8.10 5.53 6.21
C SER A 13 8.07 4.45 7.29
N GLY A 14 9.12 3.64 7.35
CA GLY A 14 9.20 2.51 8.28
C GLY A 14 8.12 1.46 8.01
N GLN A 15 7.18 1.29 8.94
CA GLN A 15 6.07 0.33 8.82
C GLN A 15 4.81 0.92 8.15
N ILE A 16 4.83 2.21 7.80
CA ILE A 16 3.72 2.89 7.13
C ILE A 16 4.16 3.22 5.70
N ALA A 17 3.37 2.83 4.71
CA ALA A 17 3.56 3.25 3.33
C ALA A 17 2.40 4.12 2.87
N THR A 18 2.72 5.21 2.18
CA THR A 18 1.74 6.01 1.46
C THR A 18 1.57 5.41 0.06
N VAL A 19 0.35 4.98 -0.24
CA VAL A 19 -0.02 4.39 -1.53
C VAL A 19 -1.01 5.26 -2.29
N ASP A 20 -1.02 5.12 -3.62
CA ASP A 20 -2.02 5.69 -4.51
C ASP A 20 -3.01 4.61 -4.96
N LEU A 21 -4.29 4.82 -4.66
CA LEU A 21 -5.41 3.98 -5.05
C LEU A 21 -6.12 4.58 -6.28
N GLY A 22 -5.38 4.87 -7.35
CA GLY A 22 -5.94 5.45 -8.57
C GLY A 22 -6.38 6.90 -8.40
N GLY A 23 -5.57 7.72 -7.71
CA GLY A 23 -5.82 9.14 -7.46
C GLY A 23 -6.16 9.49 -6.01
N VAL A 24 -6.40 8.51 -5.15
CA VAL A 24 -6.58 8.70 -3.70
C VAL A 24 -5.35 8.21 -2.97
N ARG A 25 -4.71 9.10 -2.22
CA ARG A 25 -3.55 8.76 -1.38
C ARG A 25 -4.01 8.27 -0.02
N ARG A 26 -3.47 7.14 0.42
CA ARG A 26 -3.73 6.60 1.76
C ARG A 26 -2.46 6.05 2.38
N ASP A 27 -2.35 6.26 3.69
CA ASP A 27 -1.33 5.64 4.51
C ASP A 27 -1.84 4.28 4.98
N VAL A 28 -1.04 3.25 4.76
CA VAL A 28 -1.36 1.86 5.08
C VAL A 28 -0.20 1.20 5.82
N LEU A 29 -0.54 0.22 6.63
CA LEU A 29 0.47 -0.59 7.31
C LEU A 29 1.05 -1.60 6.33
N VAL A 30 2.37 -1.70 6.32
CA VAL A 30 3.11 -2.67 5.51
C VAL A 30 3.37 -3.89 6.37
N GLY A 31 2.76 -5.03 6.01
CA GLY A 31 2.90 -6.28 6.75
C GLY A 31 4.16 -7.10 6.40
N PHE A 32 5.00 -6.61 5.48
CA PHE A 32 6.16 -7.32 4.96
C PHE A 32 7.35 -6.38 4.74
N GLU A 33 8.56 -6.93 4.74
CA GLU A 33 9.80 -6.17 4.52
C GLU A 33 10.15 -6.08 3.03
N GLY A 34 10.81 -5.00 2.61
CA GLY A 34 11.32 -4.84 1.25
C GLY A 34 10.41 -4.12 0.26
N ILE A 35 9.36 -3.43 0.73
CA ILE A 35 8.51 -2.59 -0.11
C ILE A 35 9.32 -1.38 -0.64
N SER A 36 9.22 -1.12 -1.94
CA SER A 36 9.92 -0.01 -2.58
C SER A 36 8.94 0.97 -3.25
N PRO A 37 9.22 2.29 -3.24
CA PRO A 37 8.45 3.26 -4.00
C PRO A 37 8.35 2.85 -5.47
N GLY A 38 7.15 2.92 -6.03
CA GLY A 38 6.86 2.55 -7.42
C GLY A 38 6.34 1.13 -7.61
N GLN A 39 6.43 0.26 -6.60
CA GLN A 39 5.84 -1.08 -6.65
C GLN A 39 4.31 -1.02 -6.60
N LEU A 40 3.68 -2.03 -7.20
CA LEU A 40 2.25 -2.26 -7.11
C LEU A 40 1.99 -3.29 -6.02
N VAL A 41 1.13 -2.96 -5.07
CA VAL A 41 0.76 -3.81 -3.93
C VAL A 41 -0.74 -4.00 -3.88
N MET A 42 -1.19 -5.08 -3.24
CA MET A 42 -2.62 -5.31 -3.05
C MET A 42 -3.00 -4.86 -1.65
N ILE A 43 -4.08 -4.09 -1.51
CA ILE A 43 -4.54 -3.64 -0.20
C ILE A 43 -5.77 -4.42 0.21
N HIS A 44 -5.69 -5.06 1.37
CA HIS A 44 -6.82 -5.73 2.00
C HIS A 44 -6.97 -5.26 3.44
N ALA A 45 -8.17 -4.80 3.80
CA ALA A 45 -8.50 -4.34 5.16
C ALA A 45 -7.52 -3.29 5.75
N GLY A 46 -6.89 -2.44 4.91
CA GLY A 46 -5.97 -1.40 5.34
C GLY A 46 -4.51 -1.85 5.51
N ILE A 47 -4.20 -3.09 5.13
CA ILE A 47 -2.85 -3.66 5.14
C ILE A 47 -2.41 -3.86 3.70
N ALA A 48 -1.19 -3.44 3.38
CA ALA A 48 -0.52 -3.79 2.14
C ALA A 48 0.00 -5.22 2.23
N ILE A 49 -0.43 -6.06 1.30
CA ILE A 49 -0.04 -7.47 1.14
C ILE A 49 0.50 -7.74 -0.27
#